data_AF-A0A5F2C2M9-F1
#
_entry.id   AF-A0A5F2C2M9-F1
#
_cell.length_a   1.000
_cell.length_b   1.000
_cell.length_c   1.000
_cell.angle_alpha   90.00
_cell.angle_beta   90.00
_cell.angle_gamma   90.00
#
_symmetry.space_group_name_H-M   'P 1'
#
loop_
_entity.id
_entity.type
_entity.pdbx_description
1 polymer ?
#
loop_
_entity_poly.entity_id
_entity_poly.type
_entity_poly.pdbx_seq_one_letter_code
_entity_poly.pdbx_strand_id
1 'polypeptide(L)'
;MIIDDEIQIRRLVRVALEKEGYKVEEAISVDDALSKVYMVRPDSIILDLGLPEKGGEEFLKKIRESGSKIPVLVLSVRDSEKDKIFLLDSGADDYLTKPFGVGELLARIRVLLRHSSPEKTDVKVKIGLLELDFGTRKVLKEGKEVRLTPTEYSFLKLLATYPGKIVTQTQILKELWGPNQMAESGYLRVYVNQIRKKIEKDPSNPEILITEPGVGYFLKTDL
;
A
#
# COMPACT_ATOMS: atom_id res chain seq x y z
N MET A 1 2.88 11.43 11.65
CA MET A 1 2.59 12.87 11.40
C MET A 1 1.29 12.97 10.63
N ILE A 2 0.43 13.94 10.96
CA ILE A 2 -0.83 14.21 10.26
C ILE A 2 -0.66 15.54 9.50
N ILE A 3 -1.03 15.58 8.23
CA ILE A 3 -0.98 16.75 7.37
C ILE A 3 -2.39 16.94 6.79
N ASP A 4 -3.13 17.91 7.32
CA ASP A 4 -4.53 18.19 6.93
C ASP A 4 -4.84 19.63 7.40
N ASP A 5 -5.56 20.45 6.65
CA ASP A 5 -5.88 21.84 7.04
C ASP A 5 -7.13 21.91 7.95
N GLU A 6 -7.99 20.90 7.92
CA GLU A 6 -9.20 20.79 8.72
C GLU A 6 -8.88 20.39 10.17
N ILE A 7 -9.03 21.34 11.10
CA ILE A 7 -8.77 21.10 12.54
C ILE A 7 -9.61 19.95 13.13
N GLN A 8 -10.82 19.74 12.61
CA GLN A 8 -11.72 18.69 13.08
C GLN A 8 -11.19 17.30 12.71
N ILE A 9 -10.69 17.12 11.48
CA ILE A 9 -10.09 15.87 11.03
C ILE A 9 -8.81 15.59 11.80
N ARG A 10 -7.90 16.58 11.91
CA ARG A 10 -6.69 16.43 12.72
C ARG A 10 -6.98 16.03 14.15
N ARG A 11 -7.96 16.67 14.80
CA ARG A 11 -8.36 16.33 16.19
C ARG A 11 -8.90 14.90 16.30
N LEU A 12 -9.76 14.48 15.37
CA LEU A 12 -10.30 13.11 15.34
C LEU A 12 -9.17 12.08 15.22
N VAL A 13 -8.28 12.27 14.24
CA VAL A 13 -7.17 11.37 13.96
C VAL A 13 -6.17 11.36 15.12
N ARG A 14 -5.81 12.53 15.67
CA ARG A 14 -4.91 12.65 16.83
C ARG A 14 -5.42 11.86 18.02
N VAL A 15 -6.67 12.12 18.44
CA VAL A 15 -7.27 11.43 19.61
C VAL A 15 -7.30 9.92 19.40
N ALA A 16 -7.64 9.46 18.20
CA ALA A 16 -7.65 8.04 17.87
C ALA A 16 -6.26 7.41 17.98
N LEU A 17 -5.22 8.06 17.44
CA LEU A 17 -3.86 7.56 17.43
C LEU A 17 -3.20 7.61 18.81
N GLU A 18 -3.37 8.70 19.56
CA GLU A 18 -2.82 8.85 20.92
C GLU A 18 -3.41 7.80 21.88
N LYS A 19 -4.69 7.44 21.72
CA LYS A 19 -5.32 6.36 22.49
C LYS A 19 -4.66 5.00 22.27
N GLU A 20 -4.12 4.75 21.08
CA GLU A 20 -3.36 3.54 20.75
C GLU A 20 -1.86 3.66 21.11
N GLY A 21 -1.45 4.76 21.76
CA GLY A 21 -0.08 4.98 22.23
C GLY A 21 0.87 5.60 21.20
N TYR A 22 0.37 6.05 20.04
CA TYR A 22 1.20 6.75 19.05
C TYR A 22 1.50 8.19 19.48
N LYS A 23 2.71 8.66 19.16
CA LYS A 23 3.05 10.09 19.22
C LYS A 23 2.60 10.77 17.93
N VAL A 24 1.88 11.87 18.05
CA VAL A 24 1.30 12.57 16.90
C VAL A 24 1.91 13.95 16.77
N GLU A 25 2.51 14.20 15.60
CA GLU A 25 2.90 15.53 15.15
C GLU A 25 1.92 15.98 14.06
N GLU A 26 1.57 17.27 14.06
CA GLU A 26 0.66 17.85 13.07
C GLU A 26 1.32 18.90 12.20
N ALA A 27 0.88 18.95 10.95
CA ALA A 27 1.11 20.04 10.03
C ALA A 27 -0.20 20.47 9.38
N ILE A 28 -0.34 21.77 9.15
CA ILE A 28 -1.57 22.36 8.57
C ILE A 28 -1.42 22.73 7.09
N SER A 29 -0.21 22.60 6.54
CA SER A 29 0.11 22.90 5.14
C SER A 29 1.29 22.06 4.67
N VAL A 30 1.51 22.05 3.36
CA VAL A 30 2.66 21.37 2.73
C VAL A 30 3.98 21.93 3.22
N ASP A 31 4.12 23.25 3.29
CA ASP A 31 5.36 23.90 3.71
C ASP A 31 5.67 23.61 5.17
N ASP A 32 4.66 23.67 6.04
CA ASP A 32 4.80 23.29 7.45
C ASP A 32 5.23 21.83 7.56
N ALA A 33 4.60 20.93 6.81
CA ALA A 33 4.95 19.51 6.79
C ALA A 33 6.37 19.27 6.29
N LEU A 34 6.80 19.88 5.18
CA LEU A 34 8.15 19.74 4.64
C LEU A 34 9.21 20.27 5.60
N SER A 35 8.91 21.37 6.33
CA SER A 35 9.83 21.92 7.32
C SER A 35 10.01 21.00 8.53
N LYS A 36 8.93 20.31 8.96
CA LYS A 36 8.92 19.44 10.13
C LYS A 36 9.38 18.02 9.83
N VAL A 37 9.06 17.46 8.66
CA VAL A 37 9.21 16.02 8.39
C VAL A 37 10.66 15.53 8.55
N TYR A 38 11.64 16.35 8.19
CA TYR A 38 13.06 16.01 8.33
C TYR A 38 13.58 16.12 9.78
N MET A 39 12.97 17.00 10.58
CA MET A 39 13.32 17.18 11.99
C MET A 39 12.66 16.10 12.86
N VAL A 40 11.37 15.86 12.62
CA VAL A 40 10.53 14.94 13.38
C VAL A 40 10.81 13.48 13.00
N ARG A 41 11.17 13.22 11.73
CA ARG A 41 11.39 11.87 11.17
C ARG A 41 10.26 10.89 11.53
N PRO A 42 9.02 11.18 11.11
CA PRO A 42 7.88 10.37 11.50
C PRO A 42 7.97 8.95 10.91
N ASP A 43 7.51 7.95 11.66
CA ASP A 43 7.43 6.56 11.19
C ASP A 43 6.36 6.33 10.12
N SER A 44 5.36 7.23 10.06
CA SER A 44 4.33 7.27 9.02
C SER A 44 3.72 8.67 8.88
N ILE A 45 3.16 8.95 7.70
CA ILE A 45 2.47 10.19 7.38
C ILE A 45 1.02 9.88 7.01
N ILE A 46 0.09 10.65 7.56
CA ILE A 46 -1.30 10.73 7.12
C ILE A 46 -1.44 12.06 6.38
N LEU A 47 -1.79 12.02 5.10
CA LEU A 47 -1.77 13.17 4.21
C LEU A 47 -3.15 13.38 3.61
N ASP A 48 -3.74 14.55 3.84
CA ASP A 48 -4.90 15.00 3.08
C ASP A 48 -4.50 15.56 1.72
N LEU A 49 -5.21 15.15 0.67
CA LEU A 49 -5.08 15.76 -0.65
C LEU A 49 -5.96 16.99 -0.83
N GLY A 50 -6.95 17.15 0.05
CA GLY A 50 -7.85 18.30 0.07
C GLY A 50 -7.15 19.61 0.44
N LEU A 51 -5.87 19.55 0.84
CA LEU A 51 -5.07 20.73 1.17
C LEU A 51 -5.19 21.81 0.08
N PRO A 52 -5.36 23.09 0.46
CA PRO A 52 -5.40 24.20 -0.48
C PRO A 52 -4.25 24.20 -1.49
N GLU A 53 -4.50 24.75 -2.69
CA GLU A 53 -3.51 24.90 -3.78
C GLU A 53 -2.93 23.60 -4.38
N LYS A 54 -3.68 22.48 -4.34
CA LYS A 54 -3.25 21.15 -4.86
C LYS A 54 -2.01 20.57 -4.13
N GLY A 55 -1.72 21.06 -2.92
CA GLY A 55 -0.45 20.83 -2.26
C GLY A 55 -0.18 19.39 -1.84
N GLY A 56 -1.19 18.57 -1.53
CA GLY A 56 -0.97 17.21 -1.03
C GLY A 56 -0.22 16.32 -2.03
N GLU A 57 -0.58 16.38 -3.31
CA GLU A 57 0.11 15.65 -4.37
C GLU A 57 1.56 16.12 -4.53
N GLU A 58 1.80 17.43 -4.41
CA GLU A 58 3.14 18.02 -4.47
C GLU A 58 4.01 17.59 -3.29
N PHE A 59 3.46 17.55 -2.07
CA PHE A 59 4.14 17.04 -0.89
C PHE A 59 4.61 15.59 -1.12
N LEU A 60 3.68 14.74 -1.59
CA LEU A 60 3.95 13.34 -1.85
C LEU A 60 5.05 13.16 -2.90
N LYS A 61 5.01 13.94 -3.99
CA LYS A 61 6.05 13.94 -5.00
C LYS A 61 7.41 14.35 -4.42
N LYS A 62 7.48 15.49 -3.72
CA LYS A 62 8.72 16.03 -3.14
C LYS A 62 9.38 15.06 -2.14
N ILE A 63 8.59 14.42 -1.27
CA ILE A 63 9.13 13.48 -0.30
C ILE A 63 9.66 12.20 -0.97
N ARG A 64 9.05 11.76 -2.07
CA ARG A 64 9.56 10.60 -2.84
C ARG A 64 10.81 10.96 -3.65
N GLU A 65 10.86 12.14 -4.24
CA GLU A 65 12.05 12.65 -4.94
C GLU A 65 13.25 12.81 -4.00
N SER A 66 13.01 13.08 -2.70
CA SER A 66 14.08 13.11 -1.68
C SER A 66 14.63 11.72 -1.32
N GLY A 67 14.10 10.64 -1.90
CA GLY A 67 14.44 9.26 -1.57
C GLY A 67 13.81 8.75 -0.27
N SER A 68 12.87 9.49 0.33
CA SER A 68 12.22 9.07 1.57
C SER A 68 11.30 7.87 1.35
N LYS A 69 11.46 6.85 2.19
CA LYS A 69 10.62 5.65 2.23
C LYS A 69 9.58 5.69 3.37
N ILE A 70 9.35 6.85 3.97
CA ILE A 70 8.34 6.99 5.02
C ILE A 70 6.98 6.61 4.42
N PRO A 71 6.23 5.67 5.04
CA PRO A 71 4.95 5.24 4.51
C PRO A 71 3.91 6.38 4.60
N VAL A 72 3.16 6.60 3.52
CA VAL A 72 2.13 7.66 3.43
C VAL A 72 0.75 7.05 3.23
N LEU A 73 -0.15 7.26 4.21
CA LEU A 73 -1.59 7.04 4.07
C LEU A 73 -2.24 8.31 3.54
N VAL A 74 -2.90 8.22 2.39
CA VAL A 74 -3.60 9.35 1.80
C VAL A 74 -5.07 9.39 2.25
N LEU A 75 -5.54 10.54 2.72
CA LEU A 75 -6.96 10.83 2.96
C LEU A 75 -7.51 11.61 1.75
N SER A 76 -8.66 11.20 1.23
CA SER A 76 -9.23 11.82 0.03
C SER A 76 -10.76 11.80 0.03
N VAL A 77 -11.40 12.89 -0.39
CA VAL A 77 -12.84 12.89 -0.74
C VAL A 77 -13.10 12.29 -2.12
N ARG A 78 -12.04 12.13 -2.95
CA ARG A 78 -12.12 11.50 -4.26
C ARG A 78 -12.07 9.98 -4.09
N ASP A 79 -13.07 9.28 -4.62
CA ASP A 79 -13.22 7.83 -4.54
C ASP A 79 -13.20 7.15 -5.91
N SER A 80 -13.00 7.92 -6.98
CA SER A 80 -12.96 7.38 -8.33
C SER A 80 -11.75 6.46 -8.52
N GLU A 81 -11.93 5.43 -9.35
CA GLU A 81 -10.86 4.51 -9.73
C GLU A 81 -9.62 5.25 -10.26
N LYS A 82 -9.83 6.28 -11.09
CA LYS A 82 -8.76 7.08 -11.67
C LYS A 82 -7.95 7.81 -10.60
N ASP A 83 -8.63 8.36 -9.60
CA ASP A 83 -7.97 9.06 -8.49
C ASP A 83 -7.15 8.08 -7.64
N LYS A 84 -7.71 6.90 -7.33
CA LYS A 84 -6.98 5.85 -6.59
C LYS A 84 -5.69 5.42 -7.30
N ILE A 85 -5.77 5.17 -8.61
CA ILE A 85 -4.61 4.80 -9.42
C ILE A 85 -3.56 5.91 -9.38
N PHE A 86 -3.97 7.14 -9.65
CA PHE A 86 -3.07 8.29 -9.69
C PHE A 86 -2.32 8.49 -8.37
N LEU A 87 -2.98 8.29 -7.23
CA LEU A 87 -2.37 8.50 -5.91
C LEU A 87 -1.37 7.42 -5.54
N LEU A 88 -1.72 6.16 -5.78
CA LEU A 88 -0.80 5.05 -5.55
C LEU A 88 0.41 5.14 -6.50
N ASP A 89 0.19 5.49 -7.78
CA ASP A 89 1.26 5.71 -8.75
C ASP A 89 2.16 6.91 -8.39
N SER A 90 1.60 7.92 -7.71
CA SER A 90 2.35 9.08 -7.19
C SER A 90 3.17 8.76 -5.94
N GLY A 91 3.08 7.52 -5.42
CA GLY A 91 3.91 7.02 -4.33
C GLY A 91 3.21 6.95 -2.97
N ALA A 92 1.88 7.05 -2.93
CA ALA A 92 1.11 6.73 -1.73
C ALA A 92 1.22 5.24 -1.43
N ASP A 93 1.31 4.88 -0.16
CA ASP A 93 1.41 3.49 0.27
C ASP A 93 0.04 2.84 0.48
N ASP A 94 -0.96 3.67 0.82
CA ASP A 94 -2.34 3.29 0.97
C ASP A 94 -3.22 4.54 0.89
N TYR A 95 -4.53 4.37 0.74
CA TYR A 95 -5.49 5.47 0.74
C TYR A 95 -6.73 5.13 1.57
N LEU A 96 -7.43 6.16 2.03
CA LEU A 96 -8.65 6.07 2.80
C LEU A 96 -9.61 7.20 2.38
N THR A 97 -10.81 6.82 1.95
CA THR A 97 -11.82 7.77 1.47
C THR A 97 -12.53 8.46 2.63
N LYS A 98 -12.70 9.78 2.57
CA LYS A 98 -13.52 10.60 3.49
C LYS A 98 -15.01 10.46 3.07
N PRO A 99 -15.96 10.21 4.00
CA PRO A 99 -15.77 9.99 5.43
C PRO A 99 -15.30 8.57 5.76
N PHE A 100 -14.45 8.43 6.78
CA PHE A 100 -13.89 7.15 7.21
C PHE A 100 -14.18 6.83 8.68
N GLY A 101 -14.15 5.53 9.01
CA GLY A 101 -14.23 5.05 10.38
C GLY A 101 -12.86 5.03 11.08
N VAL A 102 -12.84 5.34 12.38
CA VAL A 102 -11.61 5.27 13.21
C VAL A 102 -10.98 3.87 13.18
N GLY A 103 -11.80 2.82 13.20
CA GLY A 103 -11.30 1.44 13.16
C GLY A 103 -10.53 1.12 11.87
N GLU A 104 -11.03 1.59 10.72
CA GLU A 104 -10.38 1.39 9.42
C GLU A 104 -9.05 2.16 9.35
N LEU A 105 -9.05 3.43 9.77
CA LEU A 105 -7.84 4.25 9.84
C LEU A 105 -6.75 3.56 10.66
N LEU A 106 -7.09 3.09 11.87
CA LEU A 106 -6.14 2.41 12.75
C LEU A 106 -5.64 1.09 12.16
N ALA A 107 -6.50 0.35 11.45
CA ALA A 107 -6.08 -0.87 10.76
C ALA A 107 -5.03 -0.58 9.68
N ARG A 108 -5.27 0.43 8.82
CA ARG A 108 -4.33 0.84 7.77
C ARG A 108 -3.01 1.34 8.33
N ILE A 109 -3.04 2.13 9.41
CA ILE A 109 -1.82 2.61 10.09
C ILE A 109 -1.00 1.45 10.67
N ARG A 110 -1.65 0.46 11.30
CA ARG A 110 -0.94 -0.74 11.80
C ARG A 110 -0.26 -1.51 10.68
N VAL A 111 -0.93 -1.66 9.53
CA VAL A 111 -0.33 -2.29 8.34
C VAL A 111 0.86 -1.49 7.84
N LEU A 112 0.71 -0.17 7.70
CA LEU A 112 1.79 0.72 7.22
C LEU A 112 3.05 0.66 8.07
N LEU A 113 2.90 0.71 9.40
CA LEU A 113 4.02 0.72 10.34
C LEU A 113 4.71 -0.66 10.47
N ARG A 114 3.99 -1.76 10.23
CA ARG A 114 4.60 -3.10 10.20
C ARG A 114 5.65 -3.22 9.09
N HIS A 115 5.48 -2.48 8.00
CA HIS A 115 6.38 -2.52 6.83
C HIS A 115 7.55 -1.54 6.89
N SER A 116 7.52 -0.54 7.76
CA SER A 116 8.60 0.46 7.89
C SER A 116 9.70 0.06 8.86
N SER A 117 9.50 -0.96 9.72
CA SER A 117 10.58 -1.55 10.51
C SER A 117 11.39 -2.54 9.66
N PRO A 118 12.66 -2.24 9.33
CA PRO A 118 13.55 -3.14 8.59
C PRO A 118 14.12 -4.26 9.47
N GLU A 119 13.57 -4.47 10.67
CA GLU A 119 14.02 -5.55 11.54
C GLU A 119 13.54 -6.88 10.97
N LYS A 120 14.48 -7.47 10.22
CA LYS A 120 14.36 -8.73 9.47
C LYS A 120 13.41 -8.55 8.28
N THR A 121 13.99 -8.44 7.09
CA THR A 121 13.46 -9.26 5.99
C THR A 121 13.44 -10.68 6.52
N ASP A 122 12.37 -11.05 7.22
CA ASP A 122 12.07 -12.43 7.46
C ASP A 122 12.11 -13.04 6.07
N VAL A 123 13.08 -13.94 5.91
CA VAL A 123 13.27 -14.68 4.68
C VAL A 123 11.96 -15.39 4.32
N LYS A 124 11.01 -15.51 5.26
CA LYS A 124 9.68 -16.06 5.09
C LYS A 124 8.59 -15.07 5.47
N VAL A 125 7.68 -14.77 4.54
CA VAL A 125 6.47 -13.97 4.79
C VAL A 125 5.25 -14.89 4.78
N LYS A 126 4.42 -14.83 5.82
CA LYS A 126 3.14 -15.57 5.91
C LYS A 126 1.96 -14.62 5.71
N ILE A 127 1.08 -14.94 4.77
CA ILE A 127 -0.11 -14.16 4.42
C ILE A 127 -1.29 -15.12 4.31
N GLY A 128 -2.13 -15.15 5.35
CA GLY A 128 -3.20 -16.13 5.47
C GLY A 128 -2.68 -17.57 5.31
N LEU A 129 -3.15 -18.24 4.27
CA LEU A 129 -2.79 -19.63 3.93
C LEU A 129 -1.48 -19.75 3.12
N LEU A 130 -0.90 -18.64 2.68
CA LEU A 130 0.35 -18.62 1.91
C LEU A 130 1.56 -18.35 2.79
N GLU A 131 2.66 -19.05 2.52
CA GLU A 131 3.98 -18.77 3.07
C GLU A 131 4.97 -18.62 1.91
N LEU A 132 5.66 -17.48 1.84
CA LEU A 132 6.64 -17.18 0.80
C LEU A 132 8.03 -17.12 1.43
N ASP A 133 8.92 -18.01 1.04
CA ASP A 133 10.33 -17.97 1.39
C ASP A 133 11.13 -17.25 0.30
N PHE A 134 11.55 -16.01 0.57
CA PHE A 134 12.33 -15.16 -0.30
C PHE A 134 13.76 -15.62 -0.53
N GLY A 135 14.35 -16.39 0.39
CA GLY A 135 15.73 -16.87 0.28
C GLY A 135 15.83 -18.08 -0.63
N THR A 136 14.91 -19.03 -0.46
CA THR A 136 14.81 -20.25 -1.28
C THR A 136 13.91 -20.07 -2.50
N ARG A 137 13.21 -18.94 -2.62
CA ARG A 137 12.20 -18.64 -3.65
C ARG A 137 11.06 -19.66 -3.71
N LYS A 138 10.63 -20.15 -2.55
CA LYS A 138 9.54 -21.13 -2.43
C LYS A 138 8.25 -20.48 -1.99
N VAL A 139 7.13 -21.01 -2.47
CA VAL A 139 5.80 -20.62 -2.02
C VAL A 139 5.09 -21.88 -1.54
N LEU A 140 4.53 -21.84 -0.34
CA LEU A 140 3.74 -22.89 0.25
C LEU A 140 2.30 -22.39 0.40
N LYS A 141 1.34 -23.27 0.11
CA LYS A 141 -0.07 -23.09 0.47
C LYS A 141 -0.43 -24.19 1.45
N GLU A 142 -0.84 -23.84 2.66
CA GLU A 142 -1.20 -24.81 3.70
C GLU A 142 -0.09 -25.88 3.91
N GLY A 143 1.18 -25.43 3.88
CA GLY A 143 2.36 -26.28 4.01
C GLY A 143 2.75 -27.10 2.78
N LYS A 144 2.04 -27.00 1.66
CA LYS A 144 2.36 -27.68 0.39
C LYS A 144 3.01 -26.75 -0.62
N GLU A 145 4.11 -27.18 -1.23
CA GLU A 145 4.86 -26.35 -2.19
C GLU A 145 4.04 -26.12 -3.48
N VAL A 146 3.88 -24.85 -3.84
CA VAL A 146 3.21 -24.40 -5.06
C VAL A 146 4.28 -24.06 -6.09
N ARG A 147 4.28 -24.77 -7.22
CA ARG A 147 5.22 -24.51 -8.32
C ARG A 147 4.81 -23.28 -9.12
N LEU A 148 5.67 -22.26 -9.08
CA LEU A 148 5.50 -21.01 -9.81
C LEU A 148 6.61 -20.83 -10.84
N THR A 149 6.30 -20.16 -11.95
CA THR A 149 7.31 -19.65 -12.88
C THR A 149 8.06 -18.47 -12.25
N PRO A 150 9.23 -18.06 -12.79
CA PRO A 150 9.96 -16.90 -12.27
C PRO A 150 9.11 -15.63 -12.22
N THR A 151 8.29 -15.38 -13.24
CA THR A 151 7.42 -14.19 -13.32
C THR A 151 6.26 -14.26 -12.32
N GLU A 152 5.61 -15.42 -12.17
CA GLU A 152 4.55 -15.62 -11.19
C GLU A 152 5.07 -15.45 -9.75
N TYR A 153 6.26 -15.97 -9.47
CA TYR A 153 6.93 -15.76 -8.20
C TYR A 153 7.23 -14.27 -7.97
N SER A 154 7.80 -13.58 -8.96
CA SER A 154 8.08 -12.15 -8.86
C SER A 154 6.81 -11.33 -8.61
N PHE A 155 5.69 -11.68 -9.27
CA PHE A 155 4.39 -11.06 -9.03
C PHE A 155 3.94 -11.24 -7.57
N LEU A 156 3.93 -12.48 -7.07
CA LEU A 156 3.52 -12.73 -5.69
C LEU A 156 4.48 -12.11 -4.67
N LYS A 157 5.79 -12.11 -4.96
CA LYS A 157 6.81 -11.44 -4.13
C LYS A 157 6.56 -9.95 -4.04
N LEU A 158 6.23 -9.29 -5.16
CA LEU A 158 5.92 -7.87 -5.18
C LEU A 158 4.75 -7.57 -4.24
N LEU A 159 3.62 -8.28 -4.39
CA LEU A 159 2.46 -8.09 -3.52
C LEU A 159 2.76 -8.48 -2.06
N ALA A 160 3.55 -9.52 -1.83
CA ALA A 160 3.94 -9.98 -0.50
C ALA A 160 4.96 -9.06 0.19
N THR A 161 5.58 -8.14 -0.55
CA THR A 161 6.36 -7.03 0.04
C THR A 161 5.43 -5.97 0.63
N TYR A 162 4.20 -5.90 0.15
CA TYR A 162 3.15 -4.96 0.55
C TYR A 162 1.82 -5.68 0.90
N PRO A 163 1.80 -6.65 1.83
CA PRO A 163 0.62 -7.44 2.14
C PRO A 163 -0.54 -6.56 2.63
N GLY A 164 -1.74 -6.84 2.14
CA GLY A 164 -2.94 -6.05 2.42
C GLY A 164 -3.05 -4.74 1.62
N LYS A 165 -1.98 -4.30 0.93
CA LYS A 165 -1.98 -3.06 0.14
C LYS A 165 -2.20 -3.34 -1.34
N ILE A 166 -2.96 -2.45 -1.99
CA ILE A 166 -3.17 -2.47 -3.44
C ILE A 166 -1.90 -2.03 -4.13
N VAL A 167 -1.39 -2.89 -5.01
CA VAL A 167 -0.35 -2.52 -5.98
C VAL A 167 -1.04 -2.30 -7.32
N THR A 168 -0.83 -1.13 -7.92
CA THR A 168 -1.53 -0.74 -9.15
C THR A 168 -1.08 -1.60 -10.33
N GLN A 169 -1.92 -1.68 -11.36
CA GLN A 169 -1.53 -2.35 -12.61
C GLN A 169 -0.25 -1.73 -13.18
N THR A 170 -0.12 -0.40 -13.16
CA THR A 170 1.06 0.32 -13.64
C THR A 170 2.33 -0.06 -12.88
N GLN A 171 2.26 -0.09 -11.54
CA GLN A 171 3.38 -0.48 -10.68
C GLN A 171 3.80 -1.92 -10.93
N ILE A 172 2.85 -2.86 -11.00
CA ILE A 172 3.13 -4.26 -11.28
C ILE A 172 3.78 -4.41 -12.66
N LEU A 173 3.25 -3.73 -13.67
CA LEU A 173 3.77 -3.79 -15.03
C LEU A 173 5.22 -3.27 -15.09
N LYS A 174 5.45 -2.11 -14.47
CA LYS A 174 6.77 -1.47 -14.41
C LYS A 174 7.81 -2.34 -13.69
N GLU A 175 7.45 -2.97 -12.58
CA GLU A 175 8.37 -3.81 -11.81
C GLU A 175 8.69 -5.12 -12.51
N LEU A 176 7.71 -5.76 -13.16
CA LEU A 176 7.89 -7.09 -13.75
C LEU A 176 8.46 -7.06 -15.17
N TRP A 177 8.11 -6.05 -15.99
CA TRP A 177 8.49 -5.99 -17.41
C TRP A 177 9.27 -4.72 -17.79
N GLY A 178 9.41 -3.76 -16.87
CA GLY A 178 10.15 -2.51 -17.09
C GLY A 178 9.33 -1.41 -17.76
N PRO A 179 9.81 -0.15 -17.73
CA PRO A 179 9.06 1.03 -18.17
C PRO A 179 8.72 1.06 -19.67
N ASN A 180 9.45 0.28 -20.49
CA ASN A 180 9.29 0.27 -21.96
C ASN A 180 8.34 -0.82 -22.47
N GLN A 181 7.83 -1.69 -21.58
CA GLN A 181 6.86 -2.71 -21.92
C GLN A 181 5.53 -2.35 -21.27
N MET A 182 4.78 -1.43 -21.88
CA MET A 182 3.35 -1.30 -21.60
C MET A 182 2.68 -2.55 -22.19
N ALA A 183 2.79 -3.68 -21.49
CA ALA A 183 2.05 -4.87 -21.86
C ALA A 183 0.56 -4.51 -21.85
N GLU A 184 -0.16 -4.89 -22.90
CA GLU A 184 -1.60 -4.70 -22.98
C GLU A 184 -2.22 -5.25 -21.68
N SER A 185 -3.04 -4.45 -21.00
CA SER A 185 -3.67 -4.76 -19.71
C SER A 185 -4.37 -6.14 -19.68
N GLY A 186 -4.73 -6.68 -20.86
CA GLY A 186 -5.22 -8.04 -21.03
C GLY A 186 -4.25 -9.14 -20.58
N TYR A 187 -2.93 -8.97 -20.75
CA TYR A 187 -1.93 -9.96 -20.34
C TYR A 187 -1.89 -10.15 -18.82
N LEU A 188 -2.00 -9.06 -18.05
CA LEU A 188 -1.94 -9.11 -16.59
C LEU A 188 -3.10 -9.95 -16.02
N ARG A 189 -4.30 -9.84 -16.59
CA ARG A 189 -5.46 -10.64 -16.17
C ARG A 189 -5.25 -12.13 -16.42
N VAL A 190 -4.65 -12.50 -17.55
CA VAL A 190 -4.34 -13.90 -17.87
C VAL A 190 -3.33 -14.47 -16.86
N TYR A 191 -2.28 -13.72 -16.55
CA TYR A 191 -1.29 -14.12 -15.53
C TYR A 191 -1.93 -14.29 -14.15
N VAL A 192 -2.75 -13.34 -13.71
CA VAL A 192 -3.45 -13.43 -12.42
C VAL A 192 -4.34 -14.66 -12.35
N ASN A 193 -5.06 -14.99 -13.43
CA ASN A 193 -5.86 -16.21 -13.48
C ASN A 193 -5.01 -17.49 -13.42
N GLN A 194 -3.81 -17.51 -14.03
CA GLN A 194 -2.89 -18.64 -13.91
C GLN A 194 -2.35 -18.79 -12.48
N ILE A 195 -2.03 -17.69 -11.81
CA ILE A 195 -1.61 -17.69 -10.41
C ILE A 195 -2.74 -18.18 -9.51
N ARG A 196 -3.97 -17.67 -9.69
CA ARG A 196 -5.15 -18.10 -8.92
C ARG A 196 -5.42 -19.59 -9.02
N LYS A 197 -5.29 -20.18 -10.21
CA LYS A 197 -5.39 -21.65 -10.40
C LYS A 197 -4.41 -22.45 -9.54
N LYS A 198 -3.32 -21.83 -9.09
CA LYS A 198 -2.28 -22.48 -8.27
C LYS A 198 -2.45 -22.20 -6.78
N ILE A 199 -2.94 -21.02 -6.40
CA ILE A 199 -2.99 -20.58 -4.99
C ILE A 199 -4.39 -20.54 -4.41
N GLU A 200 -5.44 -20.35 -5.20
CA GLU A 200 -6.82 -20.28 -4.71
C GLU A 200 -7.43 -21.67 -4.55
N LYS A 201 -8.46 -21.78 -3.70
CA LYS A 201 -9.32 -22.98 -3.66
C LYS A 201 -10.30 -22.95 -4.84
N ASP A 202 -10.90 -21.79 -5.07
CA ASP A 202 -11.73 -21.49 -6.24
C ASP A 202 -11.16 -20.27 -6.96
N PRO A 203 -10.51 -20.43 -8.14
CA PRO A 203 -9.94 -19.32 -8.89
C PRO A 203 -10.98 -18.28 -9.37
N SER A 204 -12.24 -18.67 -9.48
CA SER A 204 -13.35 -17.79 -9.89
C SER A 204 -13.90 -16.96 -8.72
N ASN A 205 -13.68 -17.41 -7.48
CA ASN A 205 -14.02 -16.69 -6.26
C ASN A 205 -12.78 -16.57 -5.35
N PRO A 206 -11.83 -15.69 -5.70
CA PRO A 206 -10.54 -15.62 -5.03
C PRO A 206 -10.66 -15.06 -3.61
N GLU A 207 -9.96 -15.69 -2.67
CA GLU A 207 -9.90 -15.24 -1.27
C GLU A 207 -8.52 -14.68 -0.89
N ILE A 208 -7.47 -15.07 -1.62
CA ILE A 208 -6.08 -14.73 -1.32
C ILE A 208 -5.59 -13.56 -2.19
N LEU A 209 -5.67 -13.70 -3.52
CA LEU A 209 -5.24 -12.71 -4.50
C LEU A 209 -6.46 -11.95 -5.04
N ILE A 210 -6.72 -10.80 -4.43
CA ILE A 210 -7.92 -10.00 -4.69
C ILE A 210 -7.65 -9.00 -5.82
N THR A 211 -8.66 -8.81 -6.67
CA THR A 211 -8.67 -7.75 -7.67
C THR A 211 -9.41 -6.55 -7.07
N GLU A 212 -8.77 -5.38 -7.07
CA GLU A 212 -9.47 -4.11 -6.97
C GLU A 212 -9.81 -3.69 -8.40
N PRO A 213 -11.09 -3.73 -8.84
CA PRO A 213 -11.47 -3.52 -10.22
C PRO A 213 -10.90 -2.22 -10.77
N GLY A 214 -10.16 -2.35 -11.88
CA GLY A 214 -9.57 -1.23 -12.59
C GLY A 214 -8.35 -0.58 -11.91
N VAL A 215 -8.17 -0.72 -10.61
CA VAL A 215 -6.99 -0.19 -9.88
C VAL A 215 -5.80 -1.15 -9.92
N GLY A 216 -5.97 -2.39 -9.49
CA GLY A 216 -4.83 -3.28 -9.23
C GLY A 216 -5.16 -4.57 -8.49
N TYR A 217 -4.17 -5.08 -7.76
CA TYR A 217 -4.26 -6.35 -7.04
C TYR A 217 -3.61 -6.25 -5.66
N PHE A 218 -4.08 -7.05 -4.72
CA PHE A 218 -3.47 -7.18 -3.39
C PHE A 218 -3.58 -8.61 -2.86
N LEU A 219 -2.73 -8.95 -1.90
CA LEU A 219 -2.86 -10.17 -1.11
C LEU A 219 -3.64 -9.87 0.17
N LYS A 220 -4.76 -10.54 0.38
CA LYS A 220 -5.59 -10.38 1.59
C LYS A 220 -4.88 -11.00 2.79
N THR A 221 -4.77 -10.26 3.88
CA THR A 221 -4.06 -10.68 5.11
C THR A 221 -4.97 -11.33 6.14
N ASP A 222 -6.27 -11.05 6.07
CA ASP A 222 -7.26 -11.47 7.06
C ASP A 222 -8.06 -12.64 6.46
N LEU A 223 -7.58 -13.86 6.70
CA LEU A 223 -8.25 -15.12 6.40
C LEU A 223 -8.23 -16.03 7.62
#